data_AF-A0A9D5EU91-F1
#
_entry.id   AF-A0A9D5EU91-F1
#
_cell.length_a   1.000
_cell.length_b   1.000
_cell.length_c   1.000
_cell.angle_alpha   90.00
_cell.angle_beta   90.00
_cell.angle_gamma   90.00
#
_symmetry.space_group_name_H-M   'P 1'
#
loop_
_entity.id
_entity.type
_entity.pdbx_description
1 polymer ?
#
loop_
_entity_poly.entity_id
_entity_poly.type
_entity_poly.pdbx_seq_one_letter_code
_entity_poly.pdbx_strand_id
1 'polypeptide(L)' 'MLVFTRKIGQRIFMPQLGMTVTVVELTVGRVRLGSSTPPEVAIYREVVCNQKPASGTYRAYEGDLDPGA' A
#
# COMPACT_ATOMS: atom_id res chain seq x y z
N MET A 1 1.00 -9.69 -17.07
CA MET A 1 1.64 -8.64 -16.26
C MET A 1 1.32 -7.30 -16.89
N LEU A 2 0.69 -6.38 -16.14
CA LEU A 2 0.36 -5.03 -16.61
C LEU A 2 1.25 -4.03 -15.86
N VAL A 3 1.89 -3.10 -16.56
CA VAL A 3 2.93 -2.22 -16.00
C VAL A 3 2.54 -0.76 -16.17
N PHE A 4 2.69 0.03 -15.11
CA PHE A 4 2.41 1.47 -15.11
C PHE A 4 3.57 2.23 -14.48
N THR A 5 3.92 3.38 -15.06
CA THR A 5 4.86 4.34 -14.44
C THR A 5 4.08 5.52 -13.90
N ARG A 6 4.13 5.78 -12.59
CA ARG A 6 3.38 6.86 -11.92
C ARG A 6 4.33 7.83 -11.21
N LYS A 7 4.03 9.12 -11.27
CA LYS A 7 4.67 10.16 -10.44
C LYS A 7 4.01 10.23 -9.06
N ILE A 8 4.67 10.90 -8.11
CA ILE A 8 4.09 11.24 -6.81
C ILE A 8 2.72 11.92 -7.01
N GLY A 9 1.73 11.50 -6.22
CA GLY A 9 0.34 11.96 -6.28
C GLY A 9 -0.51 11.28 -7.37
N GLN A 10 0.09 10.59 -8.34
CA GLN A 10 -0.66 9.87 -9.37
C GLN A 10 -1.20 8.54 -8.85
N ARG A 11 -2.32 8.12 -9.46
CA ARG A 11 -3.11 6.98 -9.02
C ARG A 11 -3.29 5.95 -10.12
N ILE A 12 -3.49 4.71 -9.70
CA ILE A 12 -3.91 3.57 -10.52
C ILE A 12 -5.28 3.17 -10.01
N PHE A 13 -6.28 3.15 -10.89
CA PHE A 13 -7.65 2.79 -10.57
C PHE A 13 -7.96 1.39 -11.07
N MET A 14 -8.53 0.57 -10.18
CA MET A 14 -9.03 -0.77 -10.47
C MET A 14 -10.54 -0.76 -10.20
N PRO A 15 -11.36 -0.25 -11.14
CA PRO A 15 -12.77 0.09 -10.90
C PRO A 15 -13.61 -1.13 -10.54
N GLN A 16 -13.36 -2.27 -11.19
CA GLN A 16 -14.07 -3.52 -10.90
C GLN A 16 -13.81 -4.07 -9.48
N LEU A 17 -12.72 -3.63 -8.84
CA LEU A 17 -12.35 -4.02 -7.48
C LEU A 17 -12.65 -2.92 -6.45
N GLY A 18 -13.18 -1.77 -6.89
CA GLY A 18 -13.35 -0.60 -6.02
C GLY A 18 -12.04 -0.09 -5.41
N MET A 19 -10.90 -0.41 -6.01
CA MET A 19 -9.57 -0.19 -5.42
C MET A 19 -8.80 0.90 -6.15
N THR A 20 -8.06 1.69 -5.40
CA THR A 20 -7.14 2.70 -5.91
C THR A 20 -5.78 2.58 -5.22
N VAL A 21 -4.69 2.61 -5.99
CA VAL A 21 -3.32 2.69 -5.48
C VAL A 21 -2.73 4.05 -5.84
N THR A 22 -2.09 4.72 -4.89
CA THR A 22 -1.51 6.05 -5.05
C THR A 22 -0.02 6.00 -4.72
N VAL A 23 0.82 6.59 -5.57
CA VAL A 23 2.23 6.85 -5.21
C VAL A 23 2.26 8.06 -4.29
N VAL A 24 2.54 7.84 -3.01
CA VAL A 24 2.55 8.90 -1.99
C VAL A 24 3.92 9.56 -1.92
N GLU A 25 4.98 8.77 -2.02
CA GLU A 25 6.36 9.25 -1.85
C GLU A 25 7.34 8.34 -2.59
N LEU A 26 8.46 8.91 -3.01
CA LEU A 26 9.59 8.20 -3.59
C LEU A 26 10.84 8.52 -2.78
N THR A 27 11.49 7.50 -2.25
CA THR A 27 12.80 7.60 -1.60
C THR A 27 13.79 6.67 -2.31
N VAL A 28 15.09 6.78 -2.01
CA VAL A 28 16.10 5.98 -2.71
C VAL A 28 15.83 4.49 -2.49
N GLY A 29 15.53 3.78 -3.58
CA GLY A 29 15.25 2.34 -3.56
C GLY A 29 13.91 1.94 -2.92
N ARG A 30 13.04 2.89 -2.55
CA ARG A 30 11.75 2.62 -1.91
C ARG A 30 10.64 3.51 -2.45
N VAL A 31 9.43 2.97 -2.43
CA VAL A 31 8.21 3.71 -2.80
C VAL A 31 7.21 3.59 -1.65
N ARG A 32 6.61 4.72 -1.26
CA ARG A 32 5.48 4.73 -0.35
C ARG A 32 4.20 4.68 -1.17
N LEU A 33 3.44 3.61 -0.98
CA LEU A 33 2.15 3.41 -1.64
C LEU A 33 1.03 3.62 -0.63
N GLY A 34 0.02 4.38 -1.02
CA GLY A 34 -1.27 4.46 -0.33
C GLY A 34 -2.31 3.68 -1.11
N SER A 35 -3.25 3.03 -0.41
CA SER A 35 -4.36 2.32 -1.03
C SER A 35 -5.68 2.75 -0.42
N SER A 36 -6.70 2.89 -1.27
CA SER A 36 -8.10 2.99 -0.87
C SER A 36 -8.83 1.82 -1.47
N THR A 37 -9.42 1.00 -0.60
CA THR A 37 -9.96 -0.30 -0.94
C THR A 37 -11.15 -0.58 -0.03
N PRO A 38 -12.17 -1.32 -0.50
CA PRO A 38 -13.30 -1.72 0.33
C PRO A 38 -12.86 -2.60 1.51
N PRO A 39 -13.60 -2.58 2.64
CA PRO A 39 -13.23 -3.32 3.86
C PRO A 39 -13.18 -4.84 3.67
N GLU A 40 -13.90 -5.39 2.71
CA GLU A 40 -13.93 -6.81 2.37
C GLU A 40 -12.69 -7.30 1.61
N VAL A 41 -11.89 -6.38 1.04
CA VAL A 41 -10.68 -6.73 0.30
C VAL A 41 -9.46 -6.45 1.17
N ALA A 42 -8.81 -7.53 1.61
CA ALA A 42 -7.60 -7.42 2.40
C ALA A 42 -6.36 -7.17 1.53
N ILE A 43 -5.43 -6.35 2.03
CA ILE A 43 -4.18 -5.97 1.37
C ILE A 43 -3.02 -6.42 2.25
N TYR A 44 -2.08 -7.13 1.65
CA TYR A 44 -0.91 -7.66 2.36
C TYR A 44 0.36 -7.30 1.59
N ARG A 45 1.46 -7.14 2.32
CA ARG A 45 2.79 -7.24 1.72
C ARG A 45 3.07 -8.72 1.48
N GLU A 46 3.69 -9.05 0.35
CA GLU A 46 3.98 -10.43 -0.06
C GLU A 46 4.64 -11.26 1.05
N VAL A 47 5.58 -10.65 1.80
CA VAL A 47 6.28 -11.28 2.93
C VAL A 47 5.36 -11.71 4.09
N VAL A 48 4.11 -11.23 4.15
CA VAL A 48 3.12 -11.51 5.21
C VAL A 48 2.03 -12.48 4.74
N CYS A 49 1.94 -12.82 3.44
CA CYS A 49 0.85 -13.61 2.88
C CYS A 49 0.71 -15.04 3.46
N ASN A 50 1.71 -15.55 4.19
CA ASN A 50 1.65 -16.87 4.83
C ASN A 50 1.07 -16.84 6.27
N GLN A 51 0.70 -15.67 6.77
CA GLN A 51 0.03 -15.52 8.06
C GLN A 51 -1.43 -15.14 7.81
N LYS A 52 -2.36 -16.08 7.99
CA LYS A 52 -3.80 -15.75 8.08
C LYS A 52 -3.95 -14.64 9.12
N PRO A 53 -4.44 -13.44 8.78
CA PRO A 53 -4.68 -12.46 9.82
C PRO A 53 -5.89 -12.91 10.65
N ALA A 54 -5.72 -12.89 11.97
CA ALA A 54 -6.86 -12.70 12.84
C ALA A 54 -7.51 -11.36 12.45
N SER A 55 -8.83 -11.40 12.30
CA SER A 55 -9.73 -10.26 12.12
C SER A 55 -9.19 -8.92 12.65
N GLY A 56 -9.21 -7.90 11.78
CA GLY A 56 -9.38 -6.50 12.19
C GLY A 56 -8.12 -5.73 12.55
N THR A 57 -8.00 -4.55 11.93
CA THR A 57 -7.10 -3.43 12.27
C THR A 57 -5.59 -3.68 12.13
N TYR A 58 -5.06 -3.34 10.95
CA TYR A 58 -3.62 -3.06 10.82
C TYR A 58 -3.35 -1.65 11.34
N ARG A 59 -2.70 -1.55 12.52
CA ARG A 59 -2.01 -0.32 12.92
C ARG A 59 -0.81 -0.16 12.00
N ALA A 60 -0.68 1.01 11.39
CA ALA A 60 0.59 1.41 10.80
C ALA A 60 1.66 1.27 11.89
N TYR A 61 2.66 0.41 11.68
CA TYR A 61 3.77 0.32 12.60
C TYR A 61 4.53 1.64 12.54
N GLU A 62 4.65 2.28 13.71
CA GLU A 62 5.41 3.51 13.99
C GLU A 62 6.90 3.46 13.57
N GLY A 63 7.40 2.34 13.06
CA GLY A 63 8.81 2.19 12.64
C GLY A 63 9.22 2.90 11.35
N ASP A 64 8.30 3.59 10.66
CA ASP A 64 8.62 4.54 9.57
C ASP A 64 8.63 6.01 10.06
N LEU A 65 8.43 6.25 11.36
CA LEU A 65 8.67 7.53 12.03
C LEU A 65 9.93 7.39 12.88
N ASP A 66 11.10 7.54 12.26
CA ASP A 66 12.25 8.09 12.99
C ASP A 66 12.64 9.45 12.39
N PRO A 67 12.50 10.54 13.16
CA PRO A 67 12.93 11.87 12.79
C PRO A 67 14.40 12.06 13.18
N GLY A 68 15.30 12.03 12.19
CA GLY A 68 16.72 12.38 12.39
C GLY A 68 17.60 11.21 12.83
N ALA A 69 18.23 10.57 11.83
CA ALA A 69 19.52 9.90 11.93
C ALA A 69 20.26 10.11 10.61
#